data_AF-A0A0G0XNF3-F1
#
_entry.id   AF-A0A0G0XNF3-F1
#
_cell.length_a   1.000
_cell.length_b   1.000
_cell.length_c   1.000
_cell.angle_alpha   90.00
_cell.angle_beta   90.00
_cell.angle_gamma   90.00
#
_symmetry.space_group_name_H-M   'P 1'
#
loop_
_entity.id
_entity.type
_entity.pdbx_description
1 polymer ?
#
loop_
_entity_poly.entity_id
_entity_poly.type
_entity_poly.pdbx_seq_one_letter_code
_entity_poly.pdbx_strand_id
1 'polypeptide(L)'
;MIFCFKNYRQQMRGAMVFDKVVGRAAALILAAAGVARVEAPLICAEAIKILRAKKIEVGYIKKVKNILNRTGNDLCPMEKLSAGKTIKEFKKDLNLP
;
A
#
# COMPACT_ATOMS: atom_id res chain seq x y z
N MET A 1 3.64 -2.21 -7.87
CA MET A 1 2.32 -2.47 -7.23
C MET A 1 1.13 -2.41 -8.20
N ILE A 2 0.80 -1.28 -8.83
CA ILE A 2 -0.37 -1.15 -9.74
C ILE A 2 -0.35 -2.19 -10.86
N PHE A 3 0.78 -2.35 -11.54
CA PHE A 3 0.97 -3.37 -12.58
C PHE A 3 0.65 -4.78 -12.06
N CYS A 4 1.15 -5.15 -10.88
CA CYS A 4 0.90 -6.45 -10.28
C CYS A 4 -0.58 -6.65 -9.98
N PHE A 5 -1.25 -5.64 -9.42
CA PHE A 5 -2.67 -5.70 -9.13
C PHE A 5 -3.51 -5.86 -10.40
N LYS A 6 -3.16 -5.15 -11.48
CA LYS A 6 -3.90 -5.25 -12.76
C LYS A 6 -3.76 -6.62 -13.41
N ASN A 7 -2.56 -7.18 -13.42
CA ASN A 7 -2.25 -8.37 -14.22
C ASN A 7 -2.27 -9.68 -13.42
N TYR A 8 -2.08 -9.61 -12.10
CA TYR A 8 -1.87 -10.79 -11.26
C TYR A 8 -2.72 -10.80 -9.98
N ARG A 9 -3.89 -10.15 -10.00
CA ARG A 9 -4.75 -10.01 -8.81
C ARG A 9 -5.06 -11.35 -8.13
N GLN A 10 -5.34 -12.38 -8.93
CA GLN A 10 -5.66 -13.71 -8.39
C GLN A 10 -4.46 -14.33 -7.68
N GLN A 11 -3.28 -14.20 -8.27
CA GLN A 11 -2.01 -14.71 -7.72
C GLN A 11 -1.57 -13.94 -6.49
N MET A 12 -1.93 -12.65 -6.39
CA MET A 12 -1.66 -11.85 -5.19
C MET A 12 -2.55 -12.25 -4.00
N ARG A 13 -3.71 -12.87 -4.23
CA ARG A 13 -4.61 -13.25 -3.15
C ARG A 13 -3.96 -14.32 -2.27
N GLY A 14 -3.83 -14.05 -0.98
CA GLY A 14 -3.14 -14.92 -0.03
C GLY A 14 -1.61 -14.92 -0.15
N ALA A 15 -1.02 -14.14 -1.05
CA ALA A 15 0.43 -14.09 -1.22
C ALA A 15 1.12 -13.29 -0.10
N MET A 16 2.42 -13.53 0.05
CA MET A 16 3.33 -12.65 0.78
C MET A 16 3.97 -11.67 -0.19
N VAL A 17 3.93 -10.38 0.11
CA VAL A 17 4.50 -9.33 -0.75
C VAL A 17 5.64 -8.62 -0.05
N PHE A 18 6.79 -8.59 -0.72
CA PHE A 18 7.94 -7.78 -0.32
C PHE A 18 7.95 -6.50 -1.17
N ASP A 19 7.86 -5.33 -0.51
CA ASP A 19 7.93 -4.03 -1.18
C ASP A 19 8.89 -3.12 -0.44
N LYS A 20 9.78 -2.45 -1.17
CA LYS A 20 10.84 -1.62 -0.61
C LYS A 20 10.28 -0.48 0.24
N VAL A 21 9.16 0.11 -0.18
CA VAL A 21 8.51 1.24 0.51
C VAL A 21 7.00 1.07 0.45
N VAL A 22 6.36 0.90 1.61
CA VAL A 22 4.91 0.76 1.70
C VAL A 22 4.30 2.05 2.25
N GLY A 23 3.77 2.85 1.33
CA GLY A 23 2.93 4.01 1.64
C GLY A 23 1.45 3.66 1.70
N ARG A 24 0.62 4.66 2.01
CA ARG A 24 -0.84 4.51 2.11
C ARG A 24 -1.45 3.97 0.81
N ALA A 25 -1.02 4.49 -0.33
CA ALA A 25 -1.45 4.03 -1.65
C ALA A 25 -1.19 2.53 -1.89
N ALA A 26 0.04 2.07 -1.59
CA ALA A 26 0.40 0.66 -1.74
C ALA A 26 -0.44 -0.22 -0.80
N ALA A 27 -0.63 0.21 0.45
CA ALA A 27 -1.45 -0.49 1.42
C ALA A 27 -2.90 -0.67 0.97
N LEU A 28 -3.52 0.35 0.36
CA LEU A 28 -4.89 0.24 -0.18
C LEU A 28 -4.97 -0.80 -1.31
N ILE A 29 -3.97 -0.86 -2.20
CA ILE A 29 -3.92 -1.82 -3.30
C ILE A 29 -3.70 -3.24 -2.77
N LEU A 30 -2.75 -3.42 -1.85
CA LEU A 30 -2.45 -4.70 -1.20
C LEU A 30 -3.66 -5.23 -0.42
N ALA A 31 -4.33 -4.33 0.31
CA ALA A 31 -5.58 -4.62 0.99
C ALA A 31 -6.69 -5.05 0.02
N ALA A 32 -6.79 -4.39 -1.13
CA ALA A 32 -7.75 -4.77 -2.18
C ALA A 32 -7.42 -6.12 -2.84
N ALA A 33 -6.14 -6.47 -2.91
CA ALA A 33 -5.67 -7.73 -3.47
C ALA A 33 -5.94 -8.92 -2.54
N GLY A 34 -6.10 -8.67 -1.24
CA GLY A 34 -6.30 -9.71 -0.24
C GLY A 34 -5.03 -10.54 -0.03
N VAL A 35 -3.86 -9.90 -0.02
CA VAL A 35 -2.59 -10.54 0.33
C VAL A 35 -2.63 -11.03 1.77
N ALA A 36 -1.86 -12.05 2.11
CA ALA A 36 -1.76 -12.56 3.48
C ALA A 36 -0.78 -11.75 4.33
N ARG A 37 0.34 -11.32 3.73
CA ARG A 37 1.43 -10.65 4.46
C ARG A 37 2.16 -9.63 3.59
N VAL A 38 2.63 -8.56 4.23
CA VAL A 38 3.46 -7.52 3.63
C VAL A 38 4.75 -7.35 4.43
N GLU A 39 5.89 -7.37 3.74
CA GLU A 39 7.21 -7.12 4.29
C GLU A 39 7.82 -5.87 3.66
N ALA A 40 8.23 -4.91 4.49
CA ALA A 40 8.74 -3.64 4.00
C ALA A 40 9.86 -3.05 4.86
N PRO A 41 11.05 -2.78 4.31
CA PRO A 41 12.09 -2.04 5.02
C PRO A 41 11.60 -0.67 5.54
N LEU A 42 10.74 0.02 4.79
CA LEU A 42 10.17 1.31 5.16
C LEU A 42 8.66 1.32 4.97
N ILE A 43 7.92 1.72 6.01
CA ILE A 43 6.45 1.80 5.97
C ILE A 43 5.93 3.05 6.68
N CYS A 44 4.82 3.63 6.22
CA CYS A 44 4.16 4.72 6.95
C CYS A 44 3.13 4.22 7.98
N ALA A 45 2.83 5.04 8.98
CA ALA A 45 1.90 4.69 10.05
C ALA A 45 0.49 4.36 9.51
N GLU A 46 0.01 5.09 8.50
CA GLU A 46 -1.30 4.86 7.89
C GLU A 46 -1.37 3.56 7.11
N ALA A 47 -0.29 3.16 6.44
CA ALA A 47 -0.21 1.88 5.75
C ALA A 47 -0.38 0.70 6.72
N ILE A 48 0.29 0.74 7.88
CA ILE A 48 0.15 -0.28 8.93
C ILE A 48 -1.31 -0.39 9.36
N LYS A 49 -1.98 0.74 9.62
CA LYS A 49 -3.40 0.74 10.05
C LYS A 49 -4.31 0.09 9.00
N ILE A 50 -4.15 0.44 7.73
CA ILE A 50 -4.96 -0.11 6.63
C ILE A 50 -4.78 -1.63 6.52
N LEU A 51 -3.53 -2.09 6.52
CA LEU A 51 -3.21 -3.52 6.36
C LEU A 51 -3.74 -4.33 7.55
N ARG A 52 -3.49 -3.88 8.79
CA ARG A 52 -3.98 -4.56 9.99
C ARG A 52 -5.50 -4.55 10.11
N ALA A 53 -6.18 -3.48 9.69
CA ALA A 53 -7.64 -3.45 9.63
C ALA A 53 -8.23 -4.50 8.68
N LYS A 54 -7.43 -5.00 7.73
CA LYS A 54 -7.78 -6.11 6.83
C LYS A 54 -7.20 -7.45 7.26
N LYS A 55 -6.67 -7.54 8.50
CA LYS A 55 -6.03 -8.74 9.06
C LYS A 55 -4.84 -9.24 8.22
N ILE A 56 -4.15 -8.32 7.57
CA ILE A 56 -2.92 -8.60 6.81
C ILE A 56 -1.74 -8.49 7.78
N GLU A 57 -0.88 -9.50 7.80
CA GLU A 57 0.35 -9.48 8.59
C GLU A 57 1.33 -8.45 8.02
N VAL A 58 2.03 -7.74 8.89
CA VAL A 58 2.95 -6.66 8.48
C VAL A 58 4.26 -6.77 9.23
N GLY A 59 5.33 -7.08 8.51
CA GLY A 59 6.71 -6.94 8.98
C GLY A 59 7.36 -5.71 8.38
N TYR A 60 8.16 -5.01 9.20
CA TYR A 60 8.90 -3.83 8.74
C TYR A 60 10.13 -3.55 9.60
N ILE A 61 11.09 -2.81 9.01
CA ILE A 61 12.29 -2.36 9.73
C ILE A 61 12.07 -0.96 10.30
N LYS A 62 11.62 -0.01 9.46
CA LYS A 62 11.44 1.40 9.86
C LYS A 62 10.01 1.87 9.62
N LYS A 63 9.40 2.44 10.66
CA LYS A 63 8.12 3.15 10.60
C LYS A 63 8.35 4.65 10.51
N VAL A 64 7.65 5.32 9.60
CA VAL A 64 7.64 6.80 9.47
C VAL A 64 6.22 7.35 9.53
N LYS A 65 6.08 8.67 9.73
CA LYS A 65 4.76 9.33 9.72
C LYS A 65 4.12 9.23 8.34
N ASN A 66 4.85 9.66 7.30
CA ASN A 66 4.40 9.68 5.91
C ASN A 66 5.55 9.29 4.97
N ILE A 67 5.22 8.78 3.78
CA ILE A 67 6.21 8.60 2.70
C ILE A 67 6.42 9.91 1.94
N LEU A 68 7.68 10.36 1.87
CA LEU A 68 8.08 11.56 1.15
C LEU A 68 8.41 11.26 -0.32
N ASN A 69 8.41 12.29 -1.15
CA ASN A 69 8.91 12.21 -2.52
C ASN A 69 10.44 11.98 -2.52
N ARG A 70 11.02 11.77 -3.72
CA ARG A 70 12.44 11.47 -3.86
C ARG A 70 13.36 12.59 -3.35
N THR A 71 12.91 13.83 -3.41
CA THR A 71 13.65 15.02 -2.93
C THR A 71 13.51 15.24 -1.42
N GLY A 72 12.59 14.53 -0.74
CA GLY A 72 12.39 14.63 0.70
C GLY A 72 11.75 15.94 1.17
N ASN A 73 11.25 16.78 0.27
CA ASN A 73 10.72 18.11 0.59
C ASN A 73 9.18 18.17 0.63
N ASP A 74 8.51 17.11 0.20
CA ASP A 74 7.05 17.01 0.15
C ASP A 74 6.60 15.55 0.22
N LEU A 75 5.31 15.31 0.40
CA LEU A 75 4.73 13.97 0.35
C LEU A 75 4.88 13.36 -1.04
N CYS A 76 5.07 12.04 -1.09
CA CYS A 76 4.99 11.29 -2.34
C CYS A 76 3.64 11.56 -3.03
N PRO A 77 3.59 11.77 -4.36
CA PRO A 77 2.35 12.02 -5.09
C PRO A 77 1.29 10.94 -4.85
N MET A 78 1.70 9.68 -4.73
CA MET A 78 0.80 8.57 -4.42
C MET A 78 0.26 8.64 -3.00
N GLU A 79 1.09 9.06 -2.04
CA GLU A 79 0.67 9.25 -0.65
C GLU A 79 -0.42 10.33 -0.58
N LYS A 80 -0.21 11.47 -1.25
CA LYS A 80 -1.21 12.54 -1.38
C LYS A 80 -2.48 12.07 -2.06
N LEU A 81 -2.36 11.39 -3.20
CA LEU A 81 -3.51 10.92 -3.97
C LEU A 81 -4.39 9.98 -3.15
N SER A 82 -3.79 9.16 -2.29
CA SER A 82 -4.51 8.19 -1.44
C SER A 82 -5.09 8.78 -0.14
N ALA A 83 -4.74 10.02 0.21
CA ALA A 83 -5.11 10.63 1.47
C ALA A 83 -6.64 10.70 1.63
N GLY A 84 -7.15 10.25 2.79
CA GLY A 84 -8.59 10.26 3.10
C GLY A 84 -9.44 9.23 2.35
N LYS A 85 -8.88 8.47 1.40
CA LYS A 85 -9.65 7.60 0.53
C LYS A 85 -9.79 6.17 1.05
N THR A 86 -10.95 5.59 0.81
CA THR A 86 -11.23 4.17 0.95
C THR A 86 -10.62 3.36 -0.21
N ILE A 87 -10.62 2.03 -0.09
CA ILE A 87 -10.19 1.14 -1.16
C ILE A 87 -11.01 1.37 -2.45
N LYS A 88 -12.32 1.57 -2.32
CA LYS A 88 -13.21 1.74 -3.49
C LYS A 88 -12.88 3.03 -4.24
N GLU A 89 -12.78 4.15 -3.52
CA GLU A 89 -12.46 5.46 -4.11
C GLU A 89 -11.08 5.44 -4.76
N PHE A 90 -10.07 4.93 -4.07
CA PHE A 90 -8.72 4.92 -4.60
C PHE A 90 -8.55 4.01 -5.83
N LYS A 91 -9.25 2.88 -5.87
CA LYS A 91 -9.32 2.04 -7.07
C LYS A 91 -9.96 2.77 -8.24
N LYS A 92 -11.03 3.54 -8.00
CA LYS A 92 -11.69 4.34 -9.02
C LYS A 92 -10.73 5.37 -9.61
N ASP A 93 -10.00 6.10 -8.78
CA ASP A 93 -9.03 7.11 -9.24
C ASP A 93 -7.92 6.53 -10.13
N LEU A 94 -7.53 5.28 -9.86
CA LEU A 94 -6.49 4.57 -10.60
C LEU A 94 -7.03 3.72 -11.77
N ASN A 95 -8.34 3.77 -12.02
CA ASN A 95 -9.03 2.91 -13.00
C ASN A 95 -8.64 1.42 -12.81
N LEU A 96 -8.76 0.93 -11.57
CA LEU A 96 -8.47 -0.46 -11.20
C LEU A 96 -9.75 -1.32 -11.16
N PRO A 97 -9.70 -2.59 -11.62
CA PRO A 97 -10.82 -3.53 -11.56
C PRO A 97 -11.09 -3.97 -10.11
#